data_AF-A0A7X1Z7X5-F1
#
_entry.id   AF-A0A7X1Z7X5-F1
#
_cell.length_a   1.000
_cell.length_b   1.000
_cell.length_c   1.000
_cell.angle_alpha   90.00
_cell.angle_beta   90.00
_cell.angle_gamma   90.00
#
_symmetry.space_group_name_H-M   'P 1'
#
loop_
_entity.id
_entity.type
_entity.pdbx_description
1 polymer ?
#
loop_
_entity_poly.entity_id
_entity_poly.type
_entity_poly.pdbx_seq_one_letter_code
_entity_poly.pdbx_strand_id
1 'polypeptide(L)'
;MNRKVNLQMVESERFRNSQIKFWTTKEEKSQLNKNMHQAGYATLGNYLLKMGLQGFIIQVDFSSLRGALGDVGNLRMEFNKIGNNINQIAKHTNESHEIDAMDFYLLQEEVGAMRKKMEHFEREVVHSFEQKLKELGVN
;
A
#
# COMPACT_ATOMS: atom_id res chain seq x y z
N MET A 1 60.08 8.96 48.09
CA MET A 1 58.95 9.92 48.02
C MET A 1 58.30 9.78 46.64
N ASN A 2 57.40 8.80 46.48
CA ASN A 2 56.75 8.50 45.20
C ASN A 2 55.40 9.21 45.14
N ARG A 3 55.33 10.36 44.49
CA ARG A 3 54.05 10.95 44.07
C ARG A 3 53.60 10.26 42.79
N LYS A 4 52.72 9.27 42.93
CA LYS A 4 51.88 8.81 41.82
C LYS A 4 51.09 10.03 41.32
N VAL A 5 51.33 10.44 40.09
CA VAL A 5 50.52 11.45 39.40
C VAL A 5 49.15 10.82 39.15
N ASN A 6 48.14 11.36 39.82
CA ASN A 6 46.75 10.92 39.69
C ASN A 6 46.18 11.54 38.40
N LEU A 7 46.28 10.83 37.28
CA LEU A 7 45.52 11.14 36.07
C LEU A 7 44.08 10.68 36.28
N GLN A 8 43.27 11.48 36.98
CA GLN A 8 41.83 11.40 36.85
C GLN A 8 41.47 11.94 35.46
N MET A 9 41.19 11.02 34.54
CA MET A 9 40.54 11.34 33.28
C MET A 9 39.20 12.00 33.60
N VAL A 10 39.09 13.29 33.31
CA VAL A 10 37.80 14.00 33.33
C VAL A 10 36.90 13.27 32.34
N GLU A 11 35.90 12.57 32.86
CA GLU A 11 34.89 11.90 32.07
C GLU A 11 34.15 13.00 31.29
N SER A 12 34.45 13.14 30.00
CA SER A 12 33.89 14.20 29.18
C SER A 12 32.37 14.07 29.16
N GLU A 13 31.65 15.07 29.68
CA GLU A 13 30.20 15.07 29.66
C GLU A 13 29.70 14.97 28.22
N ARG A 14 28.94 13.91 27.93
CA ARG A 14 28.41 13.68 26.59
C ARG A 14 27.29 14.68 26.31
N PHE A 15 27.35 15.33 25.14
CA PHE A 15 26.27 16.19 24.65
C PHE A 15 24.89 15.48 24.63
N ARG A 16 24.88 14.16 24.34
CA ARG A 16 23.70 13.30 24.47
C ARG A 16 23.83 12.44 25.72
N ASN A 17 23.40 12.97 26.87
CA ASN A 17 23.53 12.32 28.18
C ASN A 17 22.31 11.47 28.60
N SER A 18 21.13 11.66 27.99
CA SER A 18 19.92 10.86 28.27
C SER A 18 19.89 9.55 27.47
N GLN A 19 19.62 8.43 28.16
CA GLN A 19 19.51 7.11 27.54
C GLN A 19 18.05 6.70 27.29
N ILE A 20 17.77 6.13 26.11
CA ILE A 20 16.50 5.49 25.76
C ILE A 20 16.74 3.99 25.57
N LYS A 21 15.89 3.14 26.17
CA LYS A 21 15.95 1.68 26.06
C LYS A 21 14.60 1.16 25.57
N PHE A 22 14.62 0.20 24.65
CA PHE A 22 13.44 -0.54 24.21
C PHE A 22 13.83 -2.00 23.96
N TRP A 23 12.85 -2.89 24.05
CA TRP A 23 13.03 -4.32 23.83
C TRP A 23 12.70 -4.65 22.37
N THR A 24 13.41 -5.63 21.81
CA THR A 24 13.18 -6.15 20.46
C THR A 24 13.35 -7.66 20.46
N THR A 25 12.62 -8.33 19.58
CA THR A 25 12.96 -9.69 19.14
C THR A 25 14.29 -9.69 18.38
N LYS A 26 14.82 -10.89 18.09
CA LYS A 26 16.08 -11.04 17.32
C LYS A 26 15.87 -10.60 15.87
N GLU A 27 14.69 -10.90 15.35
CA GLU A 27 14.25 -10.62 13.99
C GLU A 27 14.10 -9.12 13.77
N GLU A 28 13.40 -8.42 14.67
CA GLU A 28 13.26 -6.95 14.62
C GLU A 28 14.62 -6.26 14.71
N LYS A 29 15.51 -6.71 15.60
CA LYS A 29 16.87 -6.16 15.70
C LYS A 29 17.66 -6.37 14.40
N SER A 30 17.55 -7.54 13.78
CA SER A 30 18.18 -7.84 12.50
C SER A 30 17.66 -6.91 11.40
N GLN A 31 16.35 -6.73 11.32
CA GLN A 31 15.72 -5.83 10.35
C GLN A 31 16.13 -4.37 10.56
N LEU A 32 16.16 -3.89 11.81
CA LEU A 32 16.62 -2.56 12.15
C LEU A 32 18.05 -2.30 11.68
N ASN A 33 18.94 -3.28 11.85
CA ASN A 33 20.31 -3.17 11.34
C ASN A 33 20.33 -3.15 9.81
N LYS A 34 19.58 -4.00 9.11
CA LYS A 34 19.52 -3.97 7.64
C LYS A 34 19.06 -2.61 7.12
N ASN A 35 17.98 -2.07 7.68
CA ASN A 35 17.44 -0.76 7.28
C ASN A 35 18.45 0.37 7.55
N MET A 36 19.14 0.32 8.70
CA MET A 36 20.22 1.25 9.02
C MET A 36 21.34 1.24 7.97
N HIS A 37 21.82 0.05 7.56
CA HIS A 37 22.87 -0.07 6.55
C HIS A 37 22.39 0.41 5.18
N GLN A 38 21.18 0.05 4.77
CA GLN A 38 20.57 0.51 3.51
C GLN A 38 20.42 2.04 3.48
N ALA A 39 20.09 2.65 4.61
CA ALA A 39 19.97 4.10 4.76
C ALA A 39 21.33 4.82 4.94
N GLY A 40 22.46 4.08 4.94
CA GLY A 40 23.80 4.65 5.01
C GLY A 40 24.24 5.13 6.40
N TYR A 41 23.61 4.68 7.48
CA TYR A 41 23.97 5.09 8.84
C TYR A 41 25.01 4.14 9.47
N ALA A 42 26.02 4.72 10.12
CA ALA A 42 27.07 3.96 10.80
C ALA A 42 26.63 3.39 12.17
N THR A 43 25.62 3.99 12.81
CA THR A 43 25.15 3.55 14.14
C THR A 43 23.64 3.53 14.23
N LEU A 44 23.13 2.54 14.95
CA LEU A 44 21.69 2.33 15.10
C LEU A 44 21.05 3.47 15.88
N GLY A 45 21.77 4.04 16.85
CA GLY A 45 21.30 5.20 17.61
C GLY A 45 21.06 6.42 16.72
N ASN A 46 21.98 6.73 15.80
CA ASN A 46 21.80 7.87 14.89
C ASN A 46 20.65 7.62 13.91
N TYR A 47 20.54 6.40 13.37
CA TYR A 47 19.43 6.02 12.50
C TYR A 47 18.07 6.18 13.21
N LEU A 48 17.93 5.60 14.40
CA LEU A 48 16.68 5.67 15.16
C LEU A 48 16.35 7.08 15.63
N LEU A 49 17.35 7.87 16.04
CA LEU A 49 17.13 9.28 16.39
C LEU A 49 16.68 10.09 15.16
N LYS A 50 17.28 9.87 13.99
CA LYS A 50 16.87 10.55 12.76
C LYS A 50 15.43 10.16 12.39
N MET A 51 15.11 8.87 12.42
CA MET A 51 13.76 8.38 12.11
C MET A 51 12.72 8.84 13.14
N GLY A 52 13.07 8.89 14.42
CA GLY A 52 12.17 9.35 15.48
C GLY A 52 11.96 10.87 15.49
N LEU A 53 12.94 11.66 15.04
CA LEU A 53 12.86 13.12 15.03
C LEU A 53 12.39 13.71 13.69
N GLN A 54 12.71 13.05 12.58
CA GLN A 54 12.48 13.58 11.22
C GLN A 54 11.73 12.60 10.31
N GLY A 55 11.54 11.35 10.75
CA GLY A 55 10.74 10.40 10.00
C GLY A 55 9.28 10.85 9.98
N PHE A 56 8.63 10.68 8.84
CA PHE A 56 7.20 10.89 8.72
C PHE A 56 6.50 9.58 9.09
N ILE A 57 5.58 9.63 10.06
CA ILE A 57 4.64 8.53 10.30
C ILE A 57 3.49 8.74 9.33
N ILE A 58 3.46 7.98 8.24
CA ILE A 58 2.33 7.98 7.32
C ILE A 58 1.28 7.04 7.92
N GLN A 59 0.29 7.62 8.61
CA GLN A 59 -0.90 6.88 9.00
C GLN A 59 -1.79 6.77 7.77
N VAL A 60 -1.67 5.67 7.04
CA VAL A 60 -2.56 5.38 5.89
C VAL A 60 -3.91 4.97 6.45
N ASP A 61 -4.82 5.93 6.56
CA ASP A 61 -6.22 5.64 6.85
C ASP A 61 -6.90 5.10 5.57
N PHE A 62 -7.16 3.80 5.57
CA PHE A 62 -7.88 3.13 4.49
C PHE A 62 -9.38 3.44 4.48
N SER A 63 -9.90 4.28 5.39
CA SER A 63 -11.30 4.74 5.35
C SER A 63 -11.66 5.36 3.99
N SER A 64 -10.78 6.16 3.40
CA SER A 64 -10.93 6.72 2.05
C SER A 64 -10.79 5.65 0.95
N LEU A 65 -9.96 4.61 1.16
CA LEU A 65 -9.90 3.45 0.26
C LEU A 65 -11.16 2.58 0.39
N ARG A 66 -11.85 2.58 1.53
CA ARG A 66 -13.10 1.85 1.73
C ARG A 66 -14.26 2.43 0.93
N GLY A 67 -14.27 3.76 0.72
CA GLY A 67 -15.16 4.42 -0.23
C GLY A 67 -14.90 3.94 -1.66
N ALA A 68 -13.63 4.01 -2.11
CA ALA A 68 -13.22 3.51 -3.42
C ALA A 68 -13.41 1.97 -3.58
N LEU A 69 -13.26 1.19 -2.50
CA LEU A 69 -13.58 -0.24 -2.48
C LEU A 69 -15.09 -0.50 -2.46
N GLY A 70 -15.90 0.47 -2.02
CA GLY A 70 -17.35 0.49 -2.20
C GLY A 70 -17.71 0.59 -3.68
N ASP A 71 -17.01 1.44 -4.43
CA ASP A 71 -17.15 1.54 -5.89
C ASP A 71 -16.71 0.24 -6.58
N VAL A 72 -15.60 -0.37 -6.13
CA VAL A 72 -15.20 -1.73 -6.56
C VAL A 72 -16.25 -2.78 -6.20
N GLY A 73 -16.94 -2.64 -5.06
CA GLY A 73 -18.04 -3.50 -4.65
C GLY A 73 -19.25 -3.41 -5.58
N ASN A 74 -19.64 -2.20 -5.97
CA ASN A 74 -20.70 -1.95 -6.94
C ASN A 74 -20.33 -2.50 -8.32
N LEU A 75 -19.09 -2.27 -8.78
CA LEU A 75 -18.56 -2.87 -9.99
C LEU A 75 -18.61 -4.39 -9.94
N ARG A 76 -18.16 -5.00 -8.84
CA ARG A 76 -18.21 -6.46 -8.67
C ARG A 76 -19.63 -7.01 -8.80
N MET A 77 -20.63 -6.34 -8.24
CA MET A 77 -22.03 -6.75 -8.42
C MET A 77 -22.47 -6.65 -9.88
N GLU A 78 -22.13 -5.55 -10.55
CA GLU A 78 -22.49 -5.33 -11.95
C GLU A 78 -21.80 -6.30 -12.91
N PHE A 79 -20.52 -6.64 -12.67
CA PHE A 79 -19.80 -7.69 -13.40
C PHE A 79 -20.39 -9.07 -13.15
N ASN A 80 -20.84 -9.38 -11.93
CA ASN A 80 -21.52 -10.64 -11.64
C ASN A 80 -22.83 -10.78 -12.42
N LYS A 81 -23.61 -9.69 -12.55
CA LYS A 81 -24.84 -9.70 -13.36
C LYS A 81 -24.54 -10.02 -14.83
N ILE A 82 -23.54 -9.36 -15.42
CA ILE A 82 -23.12 -9.60 -16.81
C ILE A 82 -22.62 -11.05 -16.97
N GLY A 83 -21.78 -11.53 -16.05
CA GLY A 83 -21.29 -12.92 -16.07
C GLY A 83 -22.43 -13.95 -16.00
N ASN A 84 -23.45 -13.69 -15.18
CA ASN A 84 -24.64 -14.54 -15.10
C ASN A 84 -25.43 -14.55 -16.42
N ASN A 85 -25.57 -13.40 -17.09
CA ASN A 85 -26.25 -13.31 -18.39
C ASN A 85 -25.48 -14.08 -19.47
N ILE A 86 -24.15 -13.92 -19.54
CA ILE A 86 -23.29 -14.69 -20.46
C ILE A 86 -23.40 -16.20 -20.19
N ASN A 87 -23.44 -16.61 -18.92
CA ASN A 87 -23.57 -18.03 -18.56
C ASN A 87 -24.96 -18.60 -18.95
N GLN A 88 -26.01 -17.78 -18.91
CA GLN A 88 -27.34 -18.18 -19.39
C GLN A 88 -27.35 -18.36 -20.91
N ILE A 89 -26.73 -17.45 -21.66
CA ILE A 89 -26.59 -17.58 -23.13
C ILE A 89 -25.80 -18.85 -23.47
N ALA A 90 -24.66 -19.08 -22.80
CA ALA A 90 -23.86 -20.28 -23.01
C ALA A 90 -24.64 -21.58 -22.70
N LYS A 91 -25.45 -21.58 -21.64
CA LYS A 91 -26.31 -22.72 -21.30
C LYS A 91 -27.41 -22.94 -22.36
N HIS A 92 -28.07 -21.87 -22.80
CA HIS A 92 -29.08 -21.92 -23.86
C HIS A 92 -28.52 -22.48 -25.17
N THR A 93 -27.37 -21.96 -25.62
CA THR A 93 -26.66 -22.46 -26.80
C THR A 93 -26.26 -23.93 -26.66
N ASN A 94 -25.73 -24.33 -25.50
CA ASN A 94 -25.34 -25.73 -25.25
C ASN A 94 -26.54 -26.68 -25.26
N GLU A 95 -27.71 -26.23 -24.79
CA GLU A 95 -28.96 -27.00 -24.82
C GLU A 95 -29.52 -27.08 -26.25
N SER A 96 -29.48 -25.97 -27.00
CA SER A 96 -29.98 -25.87 -28.37
C SER A 96 -29.09 -26.56 -29.41
N HIS A 97 -27.83 -26.88 -29.08
CA HIS A 97 -26.79 -27.40 -30.00
C HIS A 97 -26.50 -26.52 -31.23
N GLU A 98 -27.07 -25.32 -31.29
CA GLU A 98 -26.88 -24.32 -32.33
C GLU A 98 -26.73 -22.94 -31.68
N ILE A 99 -25.93 -22.07 -32.30
CA ILE A 99 -25.86 -20.65 -31.95
C ILE A 99 -26.77 -19.91 -32.92
N ASP A 100 -27.86 -19.34 -32.43
CA ASP A 100 -28.68 -18.43 -33.23
C ASP A 100 -28.07 -17.01 -33.24
N ALA A 101 -28.37 -16.24 -34.28
CA ALA A 101 -28.00 -14.83 -34.41
C ALA A 101 -28.42 -13.98 -33.20
N MET A 102 -29.54 -14.35 -32.55
CA MET A 102 -29.98 -13.70 -31.32
C MET A 102 -29.03 -13.93 -30.14
N ASP A 103 -28.53 -15.17 -29.95
CA ASP A 103 -27.55 -15.48 -28.91
C ASP A 103 -26.25 -14.68 -29.11
N PHE A 104 -25.80 -14.58 -30.36
CA PHE A 104 -24.61 -13.79 -30.71
C PHE A 104 -24.82 -12.29 -30.43
N TYR A 105 -25.97 -11.75 -30.79
CA TYR A 105 -26.33 -10.35 -30.53
C TYR A 105 -26.37 -10.03 -29.03
N LEU A 106 -27.03 -10.88 -28.23
CA LEU A 106 -27.09 -10.70 -26.77
C LEU A 106 -25.71 -10.77 -26.13
N LEU A 107 -24.86 -11.69 -26.60
CA LEU A 107 -23.50 -11.83 -26.08
C LEU A 107 -22.63 -10.62 -26.46
N GLN A 108 -22.78 -10.05 -27.67
CA GLN A 108 -22.13 -8.80 -28.05
C GLN A 108 -22.57 -7.62 -27.18
N GLU A 109 -23.86 -7.51 -26.86
CA GLU A 109 -24.39 -6.47 -25.97
C GLU A 109 -23.80 -6.59 -24.55
N GLU A 110 -23.78 -7.79 -23.97
CA GLU A 110 -23.25 -8.03 -22.62
C GLU A 110 -21.73 -7.76 -22.54
N VAL A 111 -20.97 -8.19 -23.55
CA VAL A 111 -19.53 -7.89 -23.64
C VAL A 111 -19.30 -6.38 -23.87
N GLY A 112 -20.15 -5.72 -24.65
CA GLY A 112 -20.12 -4.27 -24.85
C GLY A 112 -20.42 -3.49 -23.57
N ALA A 113 -21.41 -3.92 -22.79
CA ALA A 113 -21.75 -3.36 -21.50
C ALA A 113 -20.60 -3.53 -20.48
N MET A 114 -19.95 -4.69 -20.49
CA MET A 114 -18.76 -4.96 -19.67
C MET A 114 -17.63 -3.98 -19.98
N ARG A 115 -17.34 -3.77 -21.27
CA ARG A 115 -16.29 -2.85 -21.73
C ARG A 115 -16.56 -1.42 -21.27
N LYS A 116 -17.79 -0.93 -21.44
CA LYS A 116 -18.18 0.43 -20.99
C LYS A 116 -18.02 0.61 -19.48
N LYS A 117 -18.37 -0.40 -18.67
CA LYS A 117 -18.20 -0.35 -17.21
C LYS A 117 -16.72 -0.38 -16.80
N MET A 118 -15.89 -1.15 -17.49
CA MET A 118 -14.44 -1.16 -17.27
C MET A 118 -13.82 0.21 -17.57
N GLU A 119 -14.16 0.82 -18.72
CA GLU A 119 -13.67 2.16 -19.10
C GLU A 119 -14.11 3.26 -18.12
N HIS A 120 -15.29 3.12 -17.50
CA HIS A 120 -15.74 4.04 -16.45
C HIS A 120 -14.88 3.90 -15.19
N PHE A 121 -14.66 2.66 -14.76
CA PHE A 121 -13.84 2.37 -13.58
C PHE A 121 -12.40 2.86 -13.73
N GLU A 122 -11.77 2.60 -14.87
CA GLU A 122 -10.41 3.07 -15.15
C GLU A 122 -10.31 4.60 -15.01
N ARG A 123 -11.30 5.34 -15.53
CA ARG A 123 -11.36 6.79 -15.39
C ARG A 123 -11.53 7.24 -13.94
N GLU A 124 -12.40 6.58 -13.17
CA GLU A 124 -12.59 6.91 -11.75
C GLU A 124 -11.34 6.63 -10.91
N VAL A 125 -10.66 5.51 -11.16
CA VAL A 125 -9.41 5.16 -10.45
C VAL A 125 -8.34 6.20 -10.75
N VAL A 126 -8.12 6.53 -12.03
CA VAL A 126 -7.15 7.57 -12.43
C VAL A 126 -7.48 8.90 -11.78
N HIS A 127 -8.76 9.32 -11.82
CA HIS A 127 -9.20 10.55 -11.18
C HIS A 127 -8.95 10.56 -9.66
N SER A 128 -9.27 9.47 -8.97
CA SER A 128 -9.04 9.32 -7.53
C SER A 128 -7.55 9.41 -7.17
N PHE A 129 -6.68 8.78 -7.96
CA PHE A 129 -5.23 8.89 -7.79
C PHE A 129 -4.72 10.31 -8.04
N GLU A 130 -5.16 10.97 -9.12
CA GLU A 130 -4.78 12.35 -9.44
C GLU A 130 -5.17 13.32 -8.32
N GLN A 131 -6.37 13.17 -7.73
CA GLN A 131 -6.81 13.99 -6.60
C GLN A 131 -5.92 13.76 -5.38
N LYS A 132 -5.61 12.51 -5.04
CA LYS A 132 -4.73 12.18 -3.90
C LYS A 132 -3.30 12.71 -4.11
N LEU A 133 -2.77 12.67 -5.34
CA LEU A 133 -1.44 13.23 -5.63
C LEU A 133 -1.42 14.75 -5.45
N LYS A 134 -2.48 15.44 -5.89
CA LYS A 134 -2.66 16.89 -5.66
C LYS A 134 -2.76 17.24 -4.17
N GLU A 135 -3.51 16.46 -3.39
CA GLU A 135 -3.62 16.65 -1.93
C GLU A 135 -2.27 16.47 -1.21
N LEU A 136 -1.41 15.60 -1.74
CA LEU A 136 -0.06 15.37 -1.22
C LEU A 136 0.98 16.40 -1.69
N GLY A 137 0.59 17.38 -2.51
CA GLY A 137 1.48 18.44 -2.99
C GLY A 137 2.57 17.96 -3.95
N VAL A 138 2.39 16.78 -4.56
CA VAL A 138 3.30 16.22 -5.56
C VAL A 138 2.80 16.70 -6.93
N ASN A 139 3.48 17.70 -7.51
CA ASN A 139 3.26 18.15 -8.89
C ASN A 139 3.85 17.16 -9.89
#